data_AF-A0A1J5FQY3-F1
#
_entry.id   AF-A0A1J5FQY3-F1
#
_cell.length_a   1.000
_cell.length_b   1.000
_cell.length_c   1.000
_cell.angle_alpha   90.00
_cell.angle_beta   90.00
_cell.angle_gamma   90.00
#
_symmetry.space_group_name_H-M   'P 1'
#
loop_
_entity.id
_entity.type
_entity.pdbx_description
1 polymer ?
#
loop_
_entity_poly.entity_id
_entity_poly.type
_entity_poly.pdbx_seq_one_letter_code
_entity_poly.pdbx_strand_id
1 'polypeptide(L)'
;MKTRIIFWSILLAFVLTPLTIAGGKSDLQKYFNDAAKKVKAAENAAEKRDILNESFQSMSNALNQVQNSGMISKDESNGIDLFKAALQEKQDELAGSNGYERVADTQLNAFSNYVVQDMEQASITISLVALVLIIILLVLIL
;
A
#
# COMPACT_ATOMS: atom_id res chain seq x y z
N MET A 1 -24.29 -8.29 -15.45
CA MET A 1 -24.49 -7.46 -14.24
C MET A 1 -24.78 -8.28 -12.98
N LYS A 2 -25.69 -9.28 -13.02
CA LYS A 2 -26.03 -10.11 -11.85
C LYS A 2 -24.86 -10.94 -11.27
N THR A 3 -24.00 -11.49 -12.13
CA THR A 3 -22.84 -12.29 -11.71
C THR A 3 -21.75 -11.48 -10.98
N ARG A 4 -21.61 -10.19 -11.30
CA ARG A 4 -20.70 -9.28 -10.59
C ARG A 4 -21.21 -9.00 -9.18
N ILE A 5 -22.52 -8.77 -9.01
CA ILE A 5 -23.14 -8.55 -7.70
C ILE A 5 -23.02 -9.80 -6.82
N ILE A 6 -23.17 -10.99 -7.40
CA ILE A 6 -23.02 -12.28 -6.69
C ILE A 6 -21.57 -12.51 -6.26
N PHE A 7 -20.59 -12.19 -7.11
CA PHE A 7 -19.17 -12.26 -6.73
C PHE A 7 -18.84 -11.28 -5.59
N TRP A 8 -19.35 -10.05 -5.64
CA TRP A 8 -19.17 -9.05 -4.59
C TRP A 8 -19.83 -9.45 -3.26
N SER A 9 -20.99 -10.12 -3.30
CA SER A 9 -21.69 -10.58 -2.10
C SER A 9 -21.07 -11.84 -1.49
N ILE A 10 -20.49 -12.74 -2.30
CA ILE A 10 -19.68 -13.86 -1.81
C ILE A 10 -18.35 -13.35 -1.22
N LEU A 11 -17.74 -12.32 -1.82
CA LEU A 11 -16.55 -11.67 -1.27
C LEU A 11 -16.84 -11.00 0.08
N LEU A 12 -17.97 -10.30 0.20
CA LEU A 12 -18.42 -9.68 1.46
C LEU A 12 -18.67 -10.72 2.56
N ALA A 13 -19.15 -11.91 2.19
CA ALA A 13 -19.35 -13.03 3.12
C ALA A 13 -18.02 -13.69 3.57
N PHE A 14 -16.95 -13.61 2.76
CA PHE A 14 -15.62 -14.10 3.15
C PHE A 14 -14.87 -13.15 4.11
N VAL A 15 -15.16 -11.85 4.01
CA VAL A 15 -14.63 -10.80 4.90
C VAL A 15 -15.26 -10.84 6.30
N LEU A 16 -16.36 -11.58 6.48
CA LEU A 16 -17.05 -11.78 7.77
C LEU A 16 -16.39 -12.84 8.69
N THR A 17 -15.22 -13.36 8.32
CA THR A 17 -14.35 -13.95 9.34
C THR A 17 -13.97 -12.83 10.33
N PRO A 18 -13.79 -13.12 11.63
CA PRO A 18 -13.41 -12.09 12.58
C PRO A 18 -12.03 -11.56 12.18
N LEU A 19 -12.04 -10.44 11.45
CA LEU A 19 -10.94 -9.50 11.37
C LEU A 19 -10.66 -9.10 12.81
N THR A 20 -9.72 -9.81 13.44
CA THR A 20 -9.18 -9.40 14.73
C THR A 20 -8.76 -7.95 14.57
N ILE A 21 -9.29 -7.07 15.41
CA ILE A 21 -9.29 -5.60 15.27
C ILE A 21 -7.85 -5.00 15.22
N ALA A 22 -6.81 -5.83 15.41
CA ALA A 22 -5.40 -5.53 15.21
C ALA A 22 -4.84 -5.79 13.79
N GLY A 23 -5.62 -6.41 12.89
CA GLY A 23 -5.15 -6.95 11.60
C GLY A 23 -4.86 -5.89 10.54
N GLY A 24 -5.67 -4.83 10.43
CA GLY A 24 -5.55 -3.89 9.31
C GLY A 24 -4.18 -3.20 9.22
N LYS A 25 -3.62 -2.76 10.36
CA LYS A 25 -2.31 -2.10 10.39
C LYS A 25 -1.19 -3.12 10.14
N SER A 26 -1.33 -4.31 10.72
CA SER A 26 -0.43 -5.44 10.50
C SER A 26 -0.38 -5.85 9.04
N ASP A 27 -1.48 -5.77 8.30
CA ASP A 27 -1.55 -6.19 6.90
C ASP A 27 -0.89 -5.20 5.94
N LEU A 28 -1.02 -3.90 6.19
CA LEU A 28 -0.28 -2.87 5.43
C LEU A 28 1.23 -2.97 5.69
N GLN A 29 1.63 -3.14 6.95
CA GLN A 29 3.02 -3.38 7.30
C GLN A 29 3.54 -4.67 6.64
N LYS A 30 2.72 -5.73 6.62
CA LYS A 30 3.04 -7.00 5.97
C LYS A 30 3.23 -6.82 4.46
N TYR A 31 2.38 -6.03 3.80
CA TYR A 31 2.52 -5.72 2.37
C TYR A 31 3.89 -5.13 2.05
N PHE A 32 4.32 -4.08 2.76
CA PHE A 32 5.64 -3.49 2.54
C PHE A 32 6.78 -4.39 2.99
N ASN A 33 6.60 -5.19 4.04
CA ASN A 33 7.59 -6.19 4.45
C ASN A 33 7.81 -7.24 3.36
N ASP A 34 6.75 -7.71 2.72
CA ASP A 34 6.85 -8.69 1.65
C ASP A 34 7.49 -8.08 0.39
N ALA A 35 7.22 -6.81 0.07
CA ALA A 35 7.98 -6.07 -0.94
C ALA A 35 9.47 -5.98 -0.57
N ALA A 36 9.82 -5.62 0.67
CA ALA A 36 11.21 -5.55 1.13
C ALA A 36 11.92 -6.92 1.08
N LYS A 37 11.21 -8.03 1.35
CA LYS A 37 11.77 -9.38 1.15
C LYS A 37 12.07 -9.65 -0.32
N LYS A 38 11.15 -9.30 -1.24
CA LYS A 38 11.37 -9.43 -2.69
C LYS A 38 12.57 -8.60 -3.15
N VAL A 39 12.70 -7.36 -2.68
CA VAL A 39 13.87 -6.50 -2.95
C VAL A 39 15.17 -7.17 -2.48
N LYS A 40 15.18 -7.76 -1.29
CA LYS A 40 16.39 -8.43 -0.78
C LYS A 40 16.74 -9.70 -1.56
N ALA A 41 15.74 -10.37 -2.14
CA ALA A 41 15.91 -11.58 -2.94
C ALA A 41 16.34 -11.30 -4.38
N ALA A 42 15.99 -10.13 -4.93
CA ALA A 42 16.38 -9.73 -6.28
C ALA A 42 17.91 -9.57 -6.43
N GLU A 43 18.42 -9.95 -7.59
CA GLU A 43 19.87 -10.08 -7.81
C GLU A 43 20.52 -8.74 -8.17
N ASN A 44 19.82 -7.91 -8.94
CA ASN A 44 20.36 -6.67 -9.49
C ASN A 44 19.57 -5.43 -9.03
N ALA A 45 20.19 -4.25 -9.13
CA ALA A 45 19.62 -3.02 -8.61
C ALA A 45 18.41 -2.50 -9.42
N ALA A 46 18.33 -2.82 -10.72
CA ALA A 46 17.19 -2.43 -11.54
C ALA A 46 15.93 -3.16 -11.07
N GLU A 47 16.00 -4.48 -10.93
CA GLU A 47 14.90 -5.32 -10.43
C GLU A 47 14.44 -4.90 -9.02
N LYS A 48 15.38 -4.60 -8.13
CA LYS A 48 15.08 -4.08 -6.78
C LYS A 48 14.26 -2.79 -6.83
N ARG A 49 14.63 -1.88 -7.72
CA ARG A 49 13.95 -0.61 -7.89
C ARG A 49 12.57 -0.79 -8.50
N ASP A 50 12.46 -1.68 -9.48
CA ASP A 50 11.19 -2.00 -10.12
C ASP A 50 10.19 -2.59 -9.10
N ILE A 51 10.63 -3.54 -8.27
CA ILE A 51 9.81 -4.12 -7.19
C ILE A 51 9.28 -3.03 -6.24
N LEU A 52 10.14 -2.09 -5.83
CA LEU A 52 9.73 -0.99 -4.96
C LEU A 52 8.73 -0.06 -5.65
N ASN A 53 9.03 0.32 -6.89
CA ASN A 53 8.18 1.21 -7.66
C ASN A 53 6.80 0.58 -7.92
N GLU A 54 6.74 -0.68 -8.32
CA GLU A 54 5.49 -1.43 -8.50
C GLU A 54 4.69 -1.53 -7.20
N SER A 55 5.37 -1.74 -6.07
CA SER A 55 4.72 -1.77 -4.75
C SER A 55 4.07 -0.42 -4.41
N PHE A 56 4.77 0.69 -4.63
CA PHE A 56 4.22 2.02 -4.40
C PHE A 56 3.05 2.35 -5.35
N GLN A 57 3.17 1.99 -6.63
CA GLN A 57 2.11 2.22 -7.62
C GLN A 57 0.86 1.39 -7.30
N SER A 58 1.03 0.12 -6.93
CA SER A 58 -0.08 -0.77 -6.56
C SER A 58 -0.83 -0.25 -5.34
N MET A 59 -0.12 0.20 -4.31
CA MET A 59 -0.73 0.83 -3.13
C MET A 59 -1.46 2.13 -3.51
N SER A 60 -0.83 3.00 -4.28
CA SER A 60 -1.46 4.26 -4.75
C SER A 60 -2.75 3.99 -5.54
N ASN A 61 -2.76 2.95 -6.37
CA ASN A 61 -3.95 2.52 -7.11
C ASN A 61 -5.05 1.98 -6.19
N ALA A 62 -4.70 1.21 -5.16
CA ALA A 62 -5.67 0.75 -4.16
C ALA A 62 -6.30 1.94 -3.41
N LEU A 63 -5.49 2.91 -2.98
CA LEU A 63 -5.95 4.13 -2.30
C LEU A 63 -6.90 4.95 -3.17
N ASN A 64 -6.54 5.15 -4.44
CA ASN A 64 -7.40 5.83 -5.42
C ASN A 64 -8.74 5.11 -5.59
N GLN A 65 -8.76 3.78 -5.64
CA GLN A 65 -9.99 3.01 -5.74
C GLN A 65 -10.85 3.13 -4.48
N VAL A 66 -10.26 3.13 -3.27
CA VAL A 66 -11.01 3.35 -2.02
C VAL A 66 -11.63 4.75 -2.00
N GLN A 67 -10.88 5.80 -2.35
CA GLN A 67 -11.42 7.17 -2.42
C GLN A 67 -12.57 7.29 -3.44
N ASN A 68 -12.42 6.67 -4.61
CA ASN A 68 -13.41 6.73 -5.68
C ASN A 68 -14.62 5.80 -5.45
N SER A 69 -14.59 4.95 -4.42
CA SER A 69 -15.67 4.00 -4.13
C SER A 69 -16.94 4.64 -3.58
N GLY A 70 -16.83 5.84 -3.00
CA GLY A 70 -17.92 6.48 -2.26
C GLY A 70 -18.25 5.81 -0.92
N MET A 71 -17.42 4.85 -0.46
CA MET A 71 -17.65 4.09 0.79
C MET A 71 -17.00 4.72 2.03
N ILE A 72 -16.22 5.79 1.84
CA ILE A 72 -15.52 6.49 2.92
C ILE A 72 -16.05 7.91 3.09
N SER A 73 -15.96 8.42 4.31
CA SER A 73 -16.26 9.81 4.64
C SER A 73 -15.16 10.77 4.16
N LYS A 74 -15.44 12.07 4.23
CA LYS A 74 -14.48 13.12 3.83
C LYS A 74 -13.23 13.13 4.71
N ASP A 75 -13.37 12.89 6.01
CA ASP A 75 -12.22 12.83 6.93
C ASP A 75 -11.33 11.62 6.63
N GLU A 76 -11.94 10.49 6.27
CA GLU A 76 -11.22 9.29 5.84
C GLU A 76 -10.51 9.50 4.50
N SER A 77 -11.13 10.24 3.58
CA SER A 77 -10.49 10.66 2.34
C SER A 77 -9.26 11.52 2.60
N ASN A 78 -9.30 12.44 3.57
CA ASN A 78 -8.15 13.27 3.93
C ASN A 78 -6.99 12.43 4.49
N GLY A 79 -7.29 11.42 5.32
CA GLY A 79 -6.27 10.47 5.81
C GLY A 79 -5.62 9.68 4.67
N ILE A 80 -6.41 9.27 3.67
CA ILE A 80 -5.88 8.63 2.46
C ILE A 80 -5.01 9.60 1.65
N ASP A 81 -5.41 10.87 1.49
CA ASP A 81 -4.61 11.85 0.76
C ASP A 81 -3.25 12.10 1.42
N LEU A 82 -3.19 12.17 2.76
CA LEU A 82 -1.93 12.25 3.49
C LEU A 82 -1.05 11.01 3.27
N PHE A 83 -1.65 9.82 3.30
CA PHE A 83 -0.91 8.59 3.05
C PHE A 83 -0.41 8.48 1.61
N LYS A 84 -1.19 8.94 0.62
CA LYS A 84 -0.77 9.03 -0.78
C LYS A 84 0.39 10.01 -0.96
N ALA A 85 0.37 11.14 -0.26
CA ALA A 85 1.49 12.08 -0.28
C ALA A 85 2.77 11.43 0.25
N ALA A 86 2.71 10.71 1.39
CA ALA A 86 3.84 9.98 1.93
C ALA A 86 4.38 8.91 0.96
N LEU A 87 3.51 8.19 0.25
CA LEU A 87 3.92 7.24 -0.80
C LEU A 87 4.60 7.92 -1.98
N GLN A 88 4.06 9.06 -2.42
CA GLN A 88 4.62 9.84 -3.52
C GLN A 88 6.03 10.36 -3.16
N GLU A 89 6.24 10.82 -1.93
CA GLU A 89 7.57 11.20 -1.44
C GLU A 89 8.56 10.04 -1.55
N LYS A 90 8.16 8.80 -1.21
CA LYS A 90 9.04 7.63 -1.37
C LYS A 90 9.27 7.21 -2.81
N GLN A 91 8.29 7.41 -3.69
CA GLN A 91 8.51 7.24 -5.13
C GLN A 91 9.50 8.28 -5.67
N ASP A 92 9.42 9.52 -5.18
CA ASP A 92 10.31 10.60 -5.59
C ASP A 92 11.73 10.41 -5.05
N GLU A 93 11.90 10.01 -3.79
CA GLU A 93 13.19 9.58 -3.22
C GLU A 93 13.78 8.42 -4.03
N LEU A 94 12.97 7.40 -4.33
CA LEU A 94 13.41 6.26 -5.14
C LEU A 94 13.85 6.73 -6.54
N ALA A 95 13.11 7.61 -7.20
CA ALA A 95 13.45 8.04 -8.55
C ALA A 95 14.60 9.07 -8.59
N GLY A 96 14.74 9.87 -7.53
CA GLY A 96 15.50 11.12 -7.53
C GLY A 96 14.78 12.26 -8.25
N SER A 97 13.46 12.34 -8.10
CA SER A 97 12.62 13.39 -8.68
C SER A 97 12.19 14.40 -7.62
N ASN A 98 11.55 15.49 -8.02
CA ASN A 98 10.94 16.50 -7.12
C ASN A 98 11.88 17.06 -6.04
N GLY A 99 13.17 17.16 -6.33
CA GLY A 99 14.18 17.73 -5.43
C GLY A 99 14.89 16.72 -4.53
N TYR A 100 14.56 15.43 -4.64
CA TYR A 100 15.25 14.37 -3.93
C TYR A 100 16.50 13.88 -4.68
N GLU A 101 17.53 13.51 -3.92
CA GLU A 101 18.62 12.70 -4.46
C GLU A 101 18.14 11.27 -4.65
N ARG A 102 18.45 10.70 -5.83
CA ARG A 102 18.09 9.31 -6.14
C ARG A 102 18.74 8.36 -5.14
N VAL A 103 17.94 7.49 -4.52
CA VAL A 103 18.45 6.40 -3.67
C VAL A 103 19.48 5.59 -4.45
N ALA A 104 20.70 5.49 -3.93
CA ALA A 104 21.77 4.75 -4.58
C ALA A 104 21.45 3.25 -4.65
N ASP A 105 21.91 2.58 -5.69
CA ASP A 105 21.65 1.16 -5.92
C ASP A 105 22.11 0.26 -4.76
N THR A 106 23.21 0.63 -4.12
CA THR A 106 23.74 -0.06 -2.93
C THR A 106 22.88 0.12 -1.69
N GLN A 107 22.00 1.12 -1.67
CA GLN A 107 21.13 1.46 -0.55
C GLN A 107 19.71 0.91 -0.69
N LEU A 108 19.33 0.31 -1.83
CA LEU A 108 17.96 -0.15 -2.09
C LEU A 108 17.44 -1.12 -1.02
N ASN A 109 18.29 -2.00 -0.48
CA ASN A 109 17.91 -2.89 0.62
C ASN A 109 17.60 -2.10 1.91
N ALA A 110 18.44 -1.12 2.26
CA ALA A 110 18.24 -0.29 3.45
C ALA A 110 17.00 0.60 3.29
N PHE A 111 16.84 1.20 2.11
CA PHE A 111 15.67 1.98 1.74
C PHE A 111 14.39 1.16 1.85
N SER A 112 14.39 -0.10 1.37
CA SER A 112 13.22 -0.97 1.49
C SER A 112 12.79 -1.23 2.95
N ASN A 113 13.75 -1.31 3.90
CA ASN A 113 13.42 -1.44 5.32
C ASN A 113 12.88 -0.13 5.91
N TYR A 114 13.46 1.00 5.51
CA TYR A 114 13.01 2.32 5.94
C TYR A 114 11.55 2.56 5.53
N VAL A 115 11.21 2.23 4.29
CA VAL A 115 9.85 2.31 3.75
C VAL A 115 8.85 1.53 4.61
N VAL A 116 9.17 0.32 5.07
CA VAL A 116 8.25 -0.45 5.94
C VAL A 116 7.89 0.34 7.20
N GLN A 117 8.90 0.92 7.85
CA GLN A 117 8.72 1.66 9.10
C GLN A 117 7.96 2.96 8.89
N ASP A 118 8.31 3.68 7.81
CA ASP A 118 7.70 4.96 7.47
C ASP A 118 6.22 4.80 7.10
N MET A 119 5.89 3.78 6.30
CA MET A 119 4.51 3.48 5.93
C MET A 119 3.68 2.96 7.11
N GLU A 120 4.29 2.24 8.05
CA GLU A 120 3.60 1.86 9.29
C GLU A 120 3.18 3.10 10.10
N GLN A 121 4.04 4.11 10.19
CA GLN A 121 3.72 5.36 10.88
C GLN A 121 2.69 6.19 10.10
N ALA A 122 2.87 6.34 8.79
CA ALA A 122 1.95 7.09 7.95
C ALA A 122 0.54 6.49 7.96
N SER A 123 0.41 5.16 8.07
CA SER A 123 -0.89 4.46 8.14
C SER A 123 -1.70 4.75 9.40
N ILE A 124 -1.10 5.31 10.46
CA ILE A 124 -1.81 5.68 11.71
C ILE A 124 -2.88 6.76 11.45
N THR A 125 -2.69 7.55 10.40
CA THR A 125 -3.63 8.61 10.01
C THR A 125 -4.86 8.09 9.24
N ILE A 126 -4.85 6.81 8.80
CA ILE A 126 -5.93 6.19 8.04
C ILE A 126 -6.94 5.56 9.01
N SER A 127 -8.24 5.76 8.77
CA SER A 127 -9.27 5.08 9.55
C SER A 127 -9.24 3.55 9.35
N LEU A 128 -9.73 2.82 10.34
CA LEU A 128 -9.83 1.36 10.24
C LEU A 128 -10.69 0.90 9.04
N VAL A 129 -11.78 1.62 8.75
CA VAL A 129 -12.67 1.29 7.63
C VAL A 129 -11.93 1.44 6.30
N ALA A 130 -11.26 2.57 6.09
CA ALA A 130 -10.44 2.79 4.90
C ALA A 130 -9.33 1.74 4.78
N LEU A 131 -8.67 1.39 5.90
CA LEU A 131 -7.60 0.40 5.94
C LEU A 131 -8.07 -0.99 5.49
N VAL A 132 -9.24 -1.44 5.95
CA VAL A 132 -9.82 -2.73 5.52
C VAL A 132 -10.12 -2.73 4.02
N LEU A 133 -10.69 -1.65 3.49
CA LEU A 133 -10.98 -1.53 2.06
C LEU A 133 -9.69 -1.57 1.21
N ILE A 134 -8.63 -0.91 1.66
CA ILE A 134 -7.32 -0.94 0.99
C ILE A 134 -6.78 -2.36 0.94
N ILE A 135 -6.81 -3.10 2.05
CA ILE A 135 -6.30 -4.47 2.12
C ILE A 135 -7.08 -5.41 1.19
N ILE A 136 -8.41 -5.30 1.17
CA ILE A 136 -9.26 -6.09 0.25
C ILE A 136 -8.82 -5.84 -1.19
N LEU A 137 -8.57 -4.58 -1.57
CA LEU A 137 -8.12 -4.26 -2.92
C LEU A 137 -6.72 -4.78 -3.22
N LEU A 138 -5.77 -4.70 -2.27
CA LEU A 138 -4.44 -5.26 -2.46
C LEU A 138 -4.49 -6.77 -2.69
N VAL A 139 -5.31 -7.49 -1.93
CA VAL A 139 -5.51 -8.94 -2.12
C VAL A 139 -6.20 -9.27 -3.45
N LEU A 140 -7.06 -8.39 -3.97
CA LEU A 140 -7.70 -8.58 -5.28
C LEU A 140 -6.79 -8.24 -6.48
N ILE A 141 -5.78 -7.41 -6.26
CA ILE A 141 -4.81 -6.99 -7.29
C ILE A 141 -3.62 -7.96 -7.36
N LEU A 142 -3.25 -8.57 -6.22
CA LEU A 142 -2.24 -9.63 -6.10
C LEU A 142 -2.73 -10.98 -6.64
#